data_AF-A0A524L648-F1
#
_entry.id   AF-A0A524L648-F1
#
_cell.length_a   1.000
_cell.length_b   1.000
_cell.length_c   1.000
_cell.angle_alpha   90.00
_cell.angle_beta   90.00
_cell.angle_gamma   90.00
#
_symmetry.space_group_name_H-M   'P 1'
#
loop_
_entity.id
_entity.type
_entity.pdbx_description
1 polymer ?
#
loop_
_entity_poly.entity_id
_entity_poly.type
_entity_poly.pdbx_seq_one_letter_code
_entity_poly.pdbx_strand_id
1 'polypeptide(L)'
;MGTSFFDPIYLLTINDNPSVSVHNASRNGYGVIEINCEKYPLNISGLRRAIAYAFDKEEVITMHLNGFGITHDSVVPRSNGWCVEDEFSYHYYTARPDIGNAILDDLNFTIDPGTGYRLAPDGSPFDIELKYPLGCGGPVSRFMMFDALEALHINYTGIYIVNWDEFIETIENHGDYDMFHWTRDFYSNSVEWLVDEFWSKNAEVYGKNLCNFRNATFDSWIDQLLTGNTYEEVYEAASEMQKILHYNVPNIIAYENTYMELYRNDRFTGYVPDLIRHISGLWTMRKIHHLNGSMGGTVAVSLAKDPPSFNVLLAESHYSELILEELYSSLYQAGPNGAPIQDLATSLLMETHDDNPEVISGHTRFTIDLIRNATWTDGMALTADDVVFTIIYLQQ
;
A
#
# COMPACT_ATOMS: atom_id res chain seq x y z
N MET A 1 -5.75 13.29 1.29
CA MET A 1 -6.53 12.72 0.17
C MET A 1 -6.09 13.43 -1.09
N GLY A 2 -5.69 12.67 -2.11
CA GLY A 2 -5.46 13.19 -3.45
C GLY A 2 -6.76 13.72 -4.07
N THR A 3 -6.69 14.21 -5.30
CA THR A 3 -7.85 14.65 -6.10
C THR A 3 -8.78 13.50 -6.50
N SER A 4 -8.39 12.27 -6.17
CA SER A 4 -9.04 11.02 -6.53
C SER A 4 -10.22 10.63 -5.63
N PHE A 5 -10.74 11.54 -4.79
CA PHE A 5 -11.97 11.28 -4.03
C PHE A 5 -12.75 12.58 -3.80
N PHE A 6 -14.02 12.59 -4.22
CA PHE A 6 -15.00 13.62 -3.87
C PHE A 6 -16.09 13.00 -2.99
N ASP A 7 -16.78 13.84 -2.20
CA ASP A 7 -17.85 13.36 -1.33
C ASP A 7 -18.97 12.69 -2.17
N PRO A 8 -19.28 11.40 -1.91
CA PRO A 8 -20.29 10.66 -2.65
C PRO A 8 -21.67 11.33 -2.72
N ILE A 9 -21.98 12.28 -1.82
CA ILE A 9 -23.21 13.08 -1.88
C ILE A 9 -23.39 13.80 -3.22
N TYR A 10 -22.29 14.11 -3.91
CA TYR A 10 -22.33 14.79 -5.21
C TYR A 10 -22.49 13.84 -6.39
N LEU A 11 -22.39 12.51 -6.19
CA LEU A 11 -22.37 11.53 -7.28
C LEU A 11 -23.65 11.57 -8.13
N LEU A 12 -24.82 11.75 -7.51
CA LEU A 12 -26.09 11.89 -8.22
C LEU A 12 -26.08 13.13 -9.14
N THR A 13 -25.71 14.28 -8.60
CA THR A 13 -25.60 15.54 -9.35
C THR A 13 -24.60 15.44 -10.51
N ILE A 14 -23.50 14.71 -10.31
CA ILE A 14 -22.47 14.49 -11.33
C ILE A 14 -23.00 13.57 -12.44
N ASN A 15 -23.66 12.47 -12.08
CA ASN A 15 -24.21 11.52 -13.03
C ASN A 15 -25.34 12.13 -13.90
N ASP A 16 -26.04 13.14 -13.39
CA ASP A 16 -27.04 13.90 -14.16
C ASP A 16 -26.43 14.85 -15.20
N ASN A 17 -25.12 15.11 -15.14
CA ASN A 17 -24.44 16.00 -16.08
C ASN A 17 -23.84 15.19 -17.25
N PRO A 18 -24.39 15.29 -18.48
CA PRO A 18 -23.94 14.47 -19.61
C PRO A 18 -22.54 14.85 -20.13
N SER A 19 -21.94 15.94 -19.63
CA SER A 19 -20.62 16.41 -20.07
C SER A 19 -19.46 15.95 -19.18
N VAL A 20 -19.75 15.15 -18.15
CA VAL A 20 -18.74 14.59 -17.25
C VAL A 20 -19.03 13.11 -17.03
N SER A 21 -17.97 12.37 -16.73
CA SER A 21 -18.02 10.99 -16.29
C SER A 21 -17.17 10.83 -15.03
N VAL A 22 -17.43 9.75 -14.30
CA VAL A 22 -16.61 9.32 -13.15
C VAL A 22 -15.83 8.07 -13.54
N HIS A 23 -14.52 8.10 -13.35
CA HIS A 23 -13.69 6.91 -13.36
C HIS A 23 -13.59 6.38 -11.94
N ASN A 24 -13.83 5.08 -11.76
CA ASN A 24 -13.70 4.40 -10.48
C ASN A 24 -12.56 3.39 -10.57
N ALA A 25 -11.69 3.39 -9.56
CA ALA A 25 -10.61 2.42 -9.44
C ALA A 25 -10.37 2.10 -7.97
N SER A 26 -10.04 0.85 -7.67
CA SER A 26 -9.57 0.52 -6.32
C SER A 26 -8.19 1.13 -6.10
N ARG A 27 -7.98 1.68 -4.91
CA ARG A 27 -6.70 2.25 -4.51
C ARG A 27 -5.64 1.15 -4.43
N ASN A 28 -4.44 1.43 -4.92
CA ASN A 28 -3.26 0.62 -4.61
C ASN A 28 -2.79 0.89 -3.17
N GLY A 29 -3.61 0.48 -2.20
CA GLY A 29 -3.50 0.87 -0.81
C GLY A 29 -4.82 0.72 -0.06
N TYR A 30 -4.80 0.89 1.25
CA TYR A 30 -5.92 0.56 2.12
C TYR A 30 -5.86 1.29 3.46
N GLY A 31 -6.95 1.21 4.23
CA GLY A 31 -6.92 1.44 5.68
C GLY A 31 -6.50 0.15 6.40
N VAL A 32 -5.62 0.24 7.39
CA VAL A 32 -5.09 -0.93 8.11
C VAL A 32 -4.91 -0.65 9.59
N ILE A 33 -5.14 -1.70 10.38
CA ILE A 33 -4.79 -1.77 11.79
C ILE A 33 -3.59 -2.70 11.91
N GLU A 34 -2.46 -2.16 12.35
CA GLU A 34 -1.22 -2.91 12.58
C GLU A 34 -1.12 -3.29 14.06
N ILE A 35 -0.65 -4.52 14.32
CA ILE A 35 -0.66 -5.12 15.66
C ILE A 35 0.77 -5.49 16.06
N ASN A 36 1.19 -5.05 17.25
CA ASN A 36 2.46 -5.46 17.83
C ASN A 36 2.46 -6.96 18.17
N CYS A 37 3.13 -7.74 17.35
CA CYS A 37 3.22 -9.20 17.43
C CYS A 37 4.24 -9.70 18.46
N GLU A 38 4.98 -8.82 19.14
CA GLU A 38 5.90 -9.21 20.21
C GLU A 38 5.27 -9.07 21.60
N LYS A 39 4.42 -8.06 21.79
CA LYS A 39 3.81 -7.76 23.09
C LYS A 39 2.82 -8.85 23.51
N TYR A 40 2.93 -9.36 24.73
CA TYR A 40 1.97 -10.33 25.26
C TYR A 40 0.68 -9.63 25.72
N PRO A 41 -0.53 -10.16 25.44
CA PRO A 41 -0.81 -11.42 24.74
C PRO A 41 -0.99 -11.31 23.22
N LEU A 42 -0.75 -10.14 22.62
CA LEU A 42 -0.85 -9.92 21.16
C LEU A 42 0.11 -10.79 20.35
N ASN A 43 1.21 -11.28 20.95
CA ASN A 43 2.12 -12.25 20.33
C ASN A 43 1.48 -13.61 20.02
N ILE A 44 0.35 -13.93 20.64
CA ILE A 44 -0.45 -15.11 20.32
C ILE A 44 -1.27 -14.84 19.07
N SER A 45 -0.85 -15.39 17.93
CA SER A 45 -1.58 -15.24 16.64
C SER A 45 -3.07 -15.59 16.75
N GLY A 46 -3.43 -16.57 17.59
CA GLY A 46 -4.83 -16.92 17.84
C GLY A 46 -5.68 -15.75 18.37
N LEU A 47 -5.13 -14.88 19.22
CA LEU A 47 -5.81 -13.66 19.67
C LEU A 47 -6.05 -12.71 18.49
N ARG A 48 -5.01 -12.45 17.69
CA ARG A 48 -5.12 -11.56 16.53
C ARG A 48 -6.13 -12.04 15.49
N ARG A 49 -6.16 -13.36 15.23
CA ARG A 49 -7.18 -13.98 14.37
C ARG A 49 -8.58 -13.89 14.95
N ALA A 50 -8.75 -14.04 16.27
CA ALA A 50 -10.06 -13.89 16.89
C ALA A 50 -10.60 -12.47 16.69
N ILE A 51 -9.73 -11.46 16.87
CA ILE A 51 -10.04 -10.05 16.61
C ILE A 51 -10.38 -9.82 15.13
N ALA A 52 -9.61 -10.37 14.20
CA ALA A 52 -9.92 -10.29 12.77
C ALA A 52 -11.28 -10.89 12.42
N TYR A 53 -11.64 -12.05 12.98
CA TYR A 53 -12.97 -12.62 12.79
C TYR A 53 -14.08 -11.75 13.37
N ALA A 54 -13.87 -11.04 14.47
CA ALA A 54 -14.89 -10.21 15.09
C ALA A 54 -15.07 -8.85 14.38
N PHE A 55 -14.09 -8.40 13.59
CA PHE A 55 -14.11 -7.12 12.89
C PHE A 55 -14.98 -7.16 11.62
N ASP A 56 -15.97 -6.28 11.51
CA ASP A 56 -16.87 -6.24 10.35
C ASP A 56 -16.38 -5.28 9.25
N LYS A 57 -15.76 -5.83 8.19
CA LYS A 57 -15.25 -5.03 7.07
C LYS A 57 -16.37 -4.55 6.16
N GLU A 58 -17.43 -5.33 5.99
CA GLU A 58 -18.59 -4.94 5.17
C GLU A 58 -19.33 -3.74 5.77
N GLU A 59 -19.49 -3.72 7.10
CA GLU A 59 -20.07 -2.59 7.82
C GLU A 59 -19.16 -1.36 7.72
N VAL A 60 -17.83 -1.53 7.85
CA VAL A 60 -16.87 -0.42 7.59
C VAL A 60 -17.08 0.15 6.20
N ILE A 61 -17.14 -0.66 5.14
CA ILE A 61 -17.32 -0.16 3.77
C ILE A 61 -18.65 0.56 3.61
N THR A 62 -19.72 0.00 4.17
CA THR A 62 -21.07 0.56 4.04
C THR A 62 -21.20 1.89 4.80
N MET A 63 -20.72 1.94 6.03
CA MET A 63 -20.90 3.08 6.94
C MET A 63 -19.80 4.14 6.80
N HIS A 64 -18.56 3.72 6.52
CA HIS A 64 -17.43 4.65 6.37
C HIS A 64 -17.28 5.17 4.95
N LEU A 65 -17.35 4.27 3.97
CA LEU A 65 -17.05 4.59 2.57
C LEU A 65 -18.31 4.75 1.73
N ASN A 66 -19.52 4.72 2.33
CA ASN A 66 -20.79 4.78 1.61
C ASN A 66 -20.91 3.73 0.48
N GLY A 67 -20.27 2.57 0.66
CA GLY A 67 -20.19 1.51 -0.35
C GLY A 67 -19.06 1.67 -1.38
N PHE A 68 -18.23 2.72 -1.30
CA PHE A 68 -17.09 2.97 -2.20
C PHE A 68 -15.80 2.30 -1.69
N GLY A 69 -15.84 0.98 -1.59
CA GLY A 69 -14.67 0.18 -1.25
C GLY A 69 -14.96 -1.30 -1.42
N ILE A 70 -13.92 -2.11 -1.21
CA ILE A 70 -14.00 -3.57 -1.22
C ILE A 70 -13.43 -4.13 0.07
N THR A 71 -13.95 -5.29 0.46
CA THR A 71 -13.38 -6.10 1.53
C THR A 71 -12.07 -6.71 1.05
N HIS A 72 -11.10 -6.81 1.96
CA HIS A 72 -9.74 -7.24 1.62
C HIS A 72 -9.03 -7.80 2.86
N ASP A 73 -8.24 -8.85 2.70
CA ASP A 73 -7.45 -9.49 3.76
C ASP A 73 -5.94 -9.50 3.49
N SER A 74 -5.55 -9.53 2.21
CA SER A 74 -4.15 -9.55 1.80
C SER A 74 -3.49 -8.22 2.12
N VAL A 75 -2.25 -8.28 2.59
CA VAL A 75 -1.40 -7.09 2.74
C VAL A 75 -1.01 -6.49 1.37
N VAL A 76 -1.20 -7.21 0.27
CA VAL A 76 -1.00 -6.68 -1.08
C VAL A 76 -2.36 -6.21 -1.62
N PRO A 77 -2.55 -4.93 -2.00
CA PRO A 77 -3.83 -4.41 -2.50
C PRO A 77 -4.30 -5.14 -3.76
N ARG A 78 -5.61 -5.19 -3.98
CA ARG A 78 -6.20 -5.97 -5.09
C ARG A 78 -5.80 -5.48 -6.47
N SER A 79 -5.51 -4.18 -6.62
CA SER A 79 -5.04 -3.61 -7.89
C SER A 79 -3.62 -4.06 -8.27
N ASN A 80 -2.84 -4.59 -7.32
CA ASN A 80 -1.47 -5.01 -7.54
C ASN A 80 -1.42 -6.43 -8.13
N GLY A 81 -0.60 -6.63 -9.17
CA GLY A 81 -0.54 -7.89 -9.93
C GLY A 81 0.02 -9.10 -9.17
N TRP A 82 0.52 -8.90 -7.95
CA TRP A 82 1.02 -9.95 -7.06
C TRP A 82 0.05 -10.31 -5.93
N CYS A 83 -1.14 -9.69 -5.91
CA CYS A 83 -2.16 -9.96 -4.90
C CYS A 83 -2.72 -11.38 -5.04
N VAL A 84 -2.77 -12.12 -3.93
CA VAL A 84 -3.36 -13.47 -3.87
C VAL A 84 -4.65 -13.55 -3.05
N GLU A 85 -5.37 -12.42 -2.92
CA GLU A 85 -6.63 -12.34 -2.18
C GLU A 85 -7.59 -13.47 -2.56
N ASP A 86 -7.79 -13.69 -3.87
CA ASP A 86 -8.72 -14.70 -4.39
C ASP A 86 -8.22 -16.16 -4.23
N GLU A 87 -6.97 -16.36 -3.78
CA GLU A 87 -6.41 -17.68 -3.48
C GLU A 87 -6.59 -18.08 -2.01
N PHE A 88 -7.01 -17.17 -1.14
CA PHE A 88 -7.26 -17.52 0.26
C PHE A 88 -8.46 -18.47 0.38
N SER A 89 -8.30 -19.50 1.22
CA SER A 89 -9.37 -20.50 1.42
C SER A 89 -10.52 -20.01 2.29
N TYR A 90 -10.34 -18.88 2.98
CA TYR A 90 -11.32 -18.24 3.85
C TYR A 90 -10.98 -16.74 3.97
N HIS A 91 -11.92 -15.95 4.49
CA HIS A 91 -11.77 -14.49 4.66
C HIS A 91 -12.37 -13.99 5.98
N TYR A 92 -11.94 -12.81 6.42
CA TYR A 92 -12.39 -12.11 7.64
C TYR A 92 -13.36 -10.95 7.33
N TYR A 93 -14.21 -11.09 6.31
CA TYR A 93 -14.99 -9.96 5.79
C TYR A 93 -16.17 -9.52 6.67
N THR A 94 -16.89 -10.48 7.25
CA THR A 94 -18.09 -10.24 8.07
C THR A 94 -17.79 -10.52 9.54
N ALA A 95 -18.43 -9.82 10.47
CA ALA A 95 -18.30 -10.12 11.89
C ALA A 95 -18.75 -11.55 12.24
N ARG A 96 -17.82 -12.33 12.77
CA ARG A 96 -17.94 -13.70 13.27
C ARG A 96 -17.34 -13.83 14.68
N PRO A 97 -17.84 -13.06 15.67
CA PRO A 97 -17.36 -13.13 17.04
C PRO A 97 -17.62 -14.50 17.67
N ASP A 98 -18.53 -15.32 17.13
CA ASP A 98 -18.72 -16.71 17.53
C ASP A 98 -17.45 -17.55 17.31
N ILE A 99 -16.81 -17.41 16.14
CA ILE A 99 -15.54 -18.08 15.82
C ILE A 99 -14.42 -17.50 16.67
N GLY A 100 -14.36 -16.17 16.80
CA GLY A 100 -13.33 -15.51 17.61
C GLY A 100 -13.38 -15.93 19.07
N ASN A 101 -14.56 -15.96 19.70
CA ASN A 101 -14.75 -16.44 21.06
C ASN A 101 -14.33 -17.90 21.22
N ALA A 102 -14.68 -18.78 20.27
CA ALA A 102 -14.25 -20.18 20.31
C ALA A 102 -12.72 -20.34 20.25
N ILE A 103 -12.03 -19.57 19.40
CA ILE A 103 -10.56 -19.55 19.35
C ILE A 103 -9.98 -19.12 20.70
N LEU A 104 -10.54 -18.07 21.31
CA LEU A 104 -10.05 -17.56 22.60
C LEU A 104 -10.29 -18.56 23.74
N ASP A 105 -11.43 -19.24 23.75
CA ASP A 105 -11.75 -20.28 24.72
C ASP A 105 -10.76 -21.46 24.61
N ASP A 106 -10.49 -21.94 23.40
CA ASP A 106 -9.52 -23.03 23.13
C ASP A 106 -8.08 -22.66 23.54
N LEU A 107 -7.76 -21.37 23.55
CA LEU A 107 -6.45 -20.84 23.94
C LEU A 107 -6.36 -20.47 25.43
N ASN A 108 -7.40 -20.75 26.22
CA ASN A 108 -7.50 -20.43 27.65
C ASN A 108 -7.54 -18.93 27.98
N PHE A 109 -8.06 -18.08 27.09
CA PHE A 109 -8.39 -16.70 27.46
C PHE A 109 -9.68 -16.67 28.27
N THR A 110 -9.64 -16.96 29.57
CA THR A 110 -10.87 -17.13 30.37
C THR A 110 -11.53 -15.80 30.70
N ILE A 111 -12.86 -15.73 30.72
CA ILE A 111 -13.59 -14.56 31.20
C ILE A 111 -13.50 -14.48 32.73
N ASP A 112 -13.03 -13.35 33.25
CA ASP A 112 -13.09 -13.03 34.67
C ASP A 112 -14.55 -12.69 35.05
N PRO A 113 -15.20 -13.44 35.97
CA PRO A 113 -16.57 -13.17 36.37
C PRO A 113 -16.74 -11.83 37.12
N GLY A 114 -15.66 -11.25 37.65
CA GLY A 114 -15.70 -9.96 38.35
C GLY A 114 -15.82 -8.77 37.41
N THR A 115 -15.04 -8.78 36.32
CA THR A 115 -14.99 -7.68 35.33
C THR A 115 -15.84 -7.93 34.09
N GLY A 116 -16.08 -9.19 33.73
CA GLY A 116 -16.71 -9.59 32.47
C GLY A 116 -15.74 -9.58 31.27
N TYR A 117 -14.47 -9.28 31.48
CA TYR A 117 -13.43 -9.28 30.46
C TYR A 117 -12.54 -10.52 30.54
N ARG A 118 -11.91 -10.87 29.42
CA ARG A 118 -10.98 -11.99 29.32
C ARG A 118 -9.66 -11.67 30.02
N LEU A 119 -9.13 -12.69 30.67
CA LEU A 119 -7.75 -12.78 31.13
C LEU A 119 -6.92 -13.46 30.02
N ALA A 120 -5.63 -13.15 29.98
CA ALA A 120 -4.69 -13.84 29.12
C ALA A 120 -4.51 -15.30 29.60
N PRO A 121 -3.90 -16.20 28.79
CA PRO A 121 -3.74 -17.61 29.14
C PRO A 121 -2.98 -17.89 30.46
N ASP A 122 -2.17 -16.94 30.93
CA ASP A 122 -1.48 -17.02 32.22
C ASP A 122 -2.32 -16.53 33.42
N GLY A 123 -3.56 -16.08 33.16
CA GLY A 123 -4.49 -15.54 34.14
C GLY A 123 -4.33 -14.04 34.41
N SER A 124 -3.42 -13.34 33.72
CA SER A 124 -3.26 -11.89 33.88
C SER A 124 -4.39 -11.11 33.17
N PRO A 125 -4.89 -10.01 33.76
CA PRO A 125 -5.76 -9.10 33.03
C PRO A 125 -4.94 -8.35 31.97
N PHE A 126 -5.57 -8.01 30.85
CA PHE A 126 -4.95 -7.21 29.80
C PHE A 126 -5.96 -6.19 29.25
N ASP A 127 -5.42 -5.10 28.72
CA ASP A 127 -6.12 -4.06 27.98
C ASP A 127 -5.44 -3.93 26.62
N ILE A 128 -6.20 -3.78 25.55
CA ILE A 128 -5.64 -3.50 24.22
C ILE A 128 -5.82 -2.01 23.91
N GLU A 129 -4.70 -1.30 23.78
CA GLU A 129 -4.69 0.10 23.35
C GLU A 129 -4.76 0.22 21.82
N LEU A 130 -5.79 0.90 21.30
CA LEU A 130 -5.85 1.30 19.89
C LEU A 130 -5.46 2.77 19.74
N LYS A 131 -4.29 3.03 19.17
CA LYS A 131 -3.82 4.39 18.83
C LYS A 131 -4.35 4.81 17.46
N TYR A 132 -4.93 6.00 17.35
CA TYR A 132 -5.45 6.53 16.08
C TYR A 132 -5.23 8.04 15.93
N PRO A 133 -4.59 8.50 14.86
CA PRO A 133 -4.33 9.92 14.58
C PRO A 133 -5.54 10.64 13.99
N LEU A 134 -5.52 11.98 14.08
CA LEU A 134 -6.50 12.83 13.41
C LEU A 134 -6.46 12.63 11.89
N GLY A 135 -7.60 12.28 11.30
CA GLY A 135 -7.79 12.29 9.85
C GLY A 135 -7.28 11.07 9.08
N CYS A 136 -6.68 10.07 9.74
CA CYS A 136 -6.33 8.80 9.10
C CYS A 136 -7.39 7.72 9.37
N GLY A 137 -7.67 6.91 8.35
CA GLY A 137 -8.43 5.67 8.47
C GLY A 137 -9.94 5.81 8.76
N GLY A 138 -10.41 7.00 9.12
CA GLY A 138 -11.82 7.29 9.35
C GLY A 138 -12.34 6.97 10.75
N PRO A 139 -13.41 7.63 11.21
CA PRO A 139 -13.95 7.42 12.54
C PRO A 139 -14.69 6.09 12.71
N VAL A 140 -15.15 5.46 11.63
CA VAL A 140 -16.02 4.28 11.70
C VAL A 140 -15.22 2.99 11.97
N SER A 141 -14.11 2.78 11.26
CA SER A 141 -13.26 1.59 11.44
C SER A 141 -12.67 1.45 12.85
N ARG A 142 -12.35 2.57 13.53
CA ARG A 142 -11.98 2.51 14.96
C ARG A 142 -13.13 2.05 15.86
N PHE A 143 -14.37 2.48 15.58
CA PHE A 143 -15.54 2.05 16.37
C PHE A 143 -15.84 0.58 16.11
N MET A 144 -15.72 0.13 14.86
CA MET A 144 -15.86 -1.29 14.51
C MET A 144 -14.79 -2.15 15.18
N MET A 145 -13.58 -1.63 15.41
CA MET A 145 -12.57 -2.33 16.21
C MET A 145 -12.97 -2.42 17.69
N PHE A 146 -13.53 -1.36 18.27
CA PHE A 146 -14.05 -1.41 19.64
C PHE A 146 -15.22 -2.38 19.79
N ASP A 147 -16.15 -2.40 18.83
CA ASP A 147 -17.26 -3.37 18.80
C ASP A 147 -16.74 -4.81 18.69
N ALA A 148 -15.70 -5.04 17.88
CA ALA A 148 -15.05 -6.35 17.77
C ALA A 148 -14.40 -6.80 19.08
N LEU A 149 -13.68 -5.90 19.77
CA LEU A 149 -13.05 -6.19 21.06
C LEU A 149 -14.10 -6.44 22.15
N GLU A 150 -15.17 -5.65 22.19
CA GLU A 150 -16.29 -5.83 23.13
C GLU A 150 -17.00 -7.18 22.89
N ALA A 151 -17.28 -7.54 21.64
CA ALA A 151 -17.91 -8.81 21.27
C ALA A 151 -17.06 -10.05 21.64
N LEU A 152 -15.75 -9.86 21.84
CA LEU A 152 -14.82 -10.88 22.30
C LEU A 152 -14.57 -10.83 23.80
N HIS A 153 -15.25 -9.94 24.54
CA HIS A 153 -15.01 -9.69 25.96
C HIS A 153 -13.56 -9.25 26.25
N ILE A 154 -12.93 -8.48 25.37
CA ILE A 154 -11.58 -7.95 25.58
C ILE A 154 -11.70 -6.50 26.09
N ASN A 155 -10.98 -6.18 27.17
CA ASN A 155 -10.91 -4.80 27.64
C ASN A 155 -10.04 -3.96 26.69
N TYR A 156 -10.42 -2.71 26.45
CA TYR A 156 -9.73 -1.86 25.47
C TYR A 156 -9.71 -0.38 25.86
N THR A 157 -8.69 0.31 25.36
CA THR A 157 -8.56 1.77 25.48
C THR A 157 -8.31 2.40 24.11
N GLY A 158 -9.13 3.40 23.75
CA GLY A 158 -8.91 4.20 22.56
C GLY A 158 -8.03 5.42 22.84
N ILE A 159 -6.89 5.53 22.15
CA ILE A 159 -5.96 6.65 22.31
C ILE A 159 -5.95 7.50 21.05
N TYR A 160 -6.46 8.72 21.18
CA TYR A 160 -6.41 9.71 20.11
C TYR A 160 -5.04 10.38 20.05
N ILE A 161 -4.38 10.26 18.89
CA ILE A 161 -3.06 10.83 18.64
C ILE A 161 -3.21 12.25 18.09
N VAL A 162 -2.74 13.22 18.87
CA VAL A 162 -2.71 14.65 18.50
C VAL A 162 -1.38 15.04 17.85
N ASN A 163 -0.27 14.48 18.36
CA ASN A 163 1.07 14.77 17.86
C ASN A 163 1.53 13.63 16.94
N TRP A 164 1.50 13.88 15.62
CA TRP A 164 1.86 12.89 14.61
C TRP A 164 3.33 12.50 14.67
N ASP A 165 4.23 13.48 14.76
CA ASP A 165 5.67 13.25 14.67
C ASP A 165 6.17 12.41 15.86
N GLU A 166 5.66 12.67 17.06
CA GLU A 166 5.98 11.88 18.25
C GLU A 166 5.45 10.45 18.17
N PHE A 167 4.28 10.27 17.55
CA PHE A 167 3.70 8.95 17.34
C PHE A 167 4.50 8.13 16.32
N ILE A 168 4.90 8.74 15.20
CA ILE A 168 5.78 8.11 14.21
C ILE A 168 7.11 7.72 14.86
N GLU A 169 7.75 8.65 15.58
CA GLU A 169 9.01 8.35 16.27
C GLU A 169 8.85 7.21 17.29
N THR A 170 7.70 7.10 17.96
CA THR A 170 7.42 5.99 18.89
C THR A 170 7.36 4.65 18.17
N ILE A 171 6.60 4.54 17.07
CA ILE A 171 6.43 3.27 16.36
C ILE A 171 7.70 2.88 15.60
N GLU A 172 8.40 3.83 14.97
CA GLU A 172 9.62 3.56 14.20
C GLU A 172 10.79 3.14 15.10
N ASN A 173 10.82 3.59 16.36
CA ASN A 173 11.78 3.12 17.36
C ASN A 173 11.35 1.84 18.11
N HIS A 174 10.26 1.18 17.68
CA HIS A 174 9.72 0.00 18.39
C HIS A 174 9.41 0.27 19.87
N GLY A 175 8.83 1.45 20.15
CA GLY A 175 8.39 1.87 21.48
C GLY A 175 7.14 1.13 21.97
N ASP A 176 6.47 1.69 22.99
CA ASP A 176 5.29 1.06 23.58
C ASP A 176 4.01 1.35 22.78
N TYR A 177 3.42 0.30 22.21
CA TYR A 177 2.11 0.30 21.55
C TYR A 177 1.57 -1.13 21.44
N ASP A 178 0.25 -1.23 21.37
CA ASP A 178 -0.48 -2.49 21.15
C ASP A 178 -0.95 -2.57 19.70
N MET A 179 -1.83 -1.65 19.30
CA MET A 179 -2.36 -1.53 17.95
C MET A 179 -2.38 -0.07 17.52
N PHE A 180 -2.26 0.16 16.23
CA PHE A 180 -2.53 1.47 15.65
C PHE A 180 -3.21 1.39 14.30
N HIS A 181 -4.02 2.41 14.02
CA HIS A 181 -4.82 2.49 12.80
C HIS A 181 -4.36 3.65 11.92
N TRP A 182 -4.11 3.35 10.64
CA TRP A 182 -3.65 4.33 9.66
C TRP A 182 -3.97 3.85 8.23
N THR A 183 -3.33 4.45 7.23
CA THR A 183 -3.51 4.11 5.82
C THR A 183 -2.18 3.85 5.15
N ARG A 184 -2.16 2.90 4.21
CA ARG A 184 -0.98 2.57 3.39
C ARG A 184 -1.27 2.86 1.92
N ASP A 185 -0.30 3.42 1.22
CA ASP A 185 -0.29 3.64 -0.23
C ASP A 185 0.95 2.98 -0.81
N PHE A 186 0.81 2.35 -1.98
CA PHE A 186 1.91 1.75 -2.71
C PHE A 186 2.07 2.40 -4.08
N TYR A 187 3.28 2.85 -4.38
CA TYR A 187 3.58 3.64 -5.58
C TYR A 187 4.30 2.84 -6.67
N SER A 188 4.25 1.51 -6.59
CA SER A 188 4.76 0.62 -7.63
C SER A 188 4.01 -0.71 -7.60
N ASN A 189 4.28 -1.55 -8.60
CA ASN A 189 3.83 -2.94 -8.63
C ASN A 189 4.83 -3.89 -7.94
N SER A 190 5.81 -3.39 -7.17
CA SER A 190 6.76 -4.23 -6.43
C SER A 190 6.14 -4.77 -5.13
N VAL A 191 6.59 -5.95 -4.71
CA VAL A 191 6.26 -6.58 -3.41
C VAL A 191 7.50 -6.79 -2.52
N GLU A 192 8.66 -6.23 -2.90
CA GLU A 192 9.89 -6.28 -2.09
C GLU A 192 9.68 -5.69 -0.68
N TRP A 193 8.79 -4.71 -0.55
CA TRP A 193 8.43 -4.09 0.71
C TRP A 193 7.93 -5.10 1.76
N LEU A 194 7.43 -6.28 1.36
CA LEU A 194 7.08 -7.36 2.29
C LEU A 194 8.26 -7.75 3.20
N VAL A 195 9.49 -7.64 2.70
CA VAL A 195 10.71 -7.92 3.48
C VAL A 195 10.94 -6.82 4.51
N ASP A 196 10.84 -5.55 4.11
CA ASP A 196 11.02 -4.42 5.01
C ASP A 196 9.99 -4.41 6.14
N GLU A 197 8.75 -4.79 5.84
CA GLU A 197 7.63 -4.75 6.77
C GLU A 197 7.50 -5.99 7.67
N PHE A 198 8.08 -7.14 7.30
CA PHE A 198 7.77 -8.39 8.03
C PHE A 198 8.97 -9.32 8.25
N TRP A 199 10.16 -9.02 7.72
CA TRP A 199 11.34 -9.84 8.02
C TRP A 199 11.64 -9.77 9.51
N SER A 200 11.79 -10.93 10.17
CA SER A 200 12.15 -10.98 11.60
C SER A 200 13.41 -10.19 11.95
N LYS A 201 14.38 -10.07 11.03
CA LYS A 201 15.60 -9.28 11.27
C LYS A 201 15.34 -7.77 11.34
N ASN A 202 14.24 -7.31 10.76
CA ASN A 202 13.86 -5.90 10.71
C ASN A 202 13.08 -5.44 11.96
N ALA A 203 12.63 -6.34 12.83
CA ALA A 203 11.90 -6.01 14.06
C ALA A 203 12.74 -5.26 15.13
N GLU A 204 14.02 -4.97 14.86
CA GLU A 204 14.88 -4.13 15.70
C GLU A 204 15.48 -2.95 14.90
N VAL A 205 15.03 -2.79 13.66
CA VAL A 205 15.55 -1.77 12.73
C VAL A 205 14.59 -0.60 12.74
N TYR A 206 15.14 0.61 12.92
CA TYR A 206 14.35 1.84 12.91
C TYR A 206 13.50 1.94 11.63
N GLY A 207 12.21 2.20 11.79
CA GLY A 207 11.26 2.42 10.70
C GLY A 207 10.92 1.18 9.87
N LYS A 208 11.30 -0.02 10.30
CA LYS A 208 11.00 -1.28 9.61
C LYS A 208 10.30 -2.27 10.52
N ASN A 209 9.46 -3.13 9.95
CA ASN A 209 8.67 -4.14 10.66
C ASN A 209 7.98 -3.62 11.92
N LEU A 210 7.13 -2.59 11.75
CA LEU A 210 6.39 -1.93 12.82
C LEU A 210 5.38 -2.84 13.54
N CYS A 211 5.20 -4.07 13.07
CA CYS A 211 4.41 -5.08 13.75
C CYS A 211 5.25 -5.95 14.69
N ASN A 212 6.58 -5.79 14.75
CA ASN A 212 7.49 -6.73 15.42
C ASN A 212 7.22 -8.19 15.04
N PHE A 213 6.83 -8.42 13.78
CA PHE A 213 6.46 -9.75 13.32
C PHE A 213 7.71 -10.62 13.18
N ARG A 214 7.65 -11.82 13.73
CA ARG A 214 8.74 -12.80 13.66
C ARG A 214 8.19 -14.17 13.30
N ASN A 215 8.57 -14.69 12.13
CA ASN A 215 8.10 -16.00 11.66
C ASN A 215 9.12 -16.66 10.73
N ALA A 216 9.70 -17.79 11.15
CA ALA A 216 10.75 -18.47 10.39
C ALA A 216 10.28 -19.03 9.04
N THR A 217 9.00 -19.38 8.90
CA THR A 217 8.43 -19.84 7.62
C THR A 217 8.23 -18.68 6.66
N PHE A 218 7.87 -17.50 7.16
CA PHE A 218 7.87 -16.28 6.35
C PHE A 218 9.30 -15.94 5.89
N ASP A 219 10.24 -15.93 6.83
CA ASP A 219 11.65 -15.58 6.56
C ASP A 219 12.31 -16.50 5.53
N SER A 220 11.89 -17.77 5.43
CA SER A 220 12.47 -18.72 4.46
C SER A 220 12.16 -18.37 3.00
N TRP A 221 11.16 -17.54 2.73
CA TRP A 221 10.80 -17.11 1.37
C TRP A 221 11.54 -15.86 0.88
N ILE A 222 12.21 -15.15 1.77
CA ILE A 222 12.81 -13.84 1.47
C ILE A 222 13.87 -13.93 0.38
N ASP A 223 14.76 -14.94 0.44
CA ASP A 223 15.81 -15.11 -0.56
C ASP A 223 15.24 -15.34 -1.96
N GLN A 224 14.20 -16.18 -2.07
CA GLN A 224 13.51 -16.44 -3.33
C GLN A 224 12.78 -15.19 -3.85
N LEU A 225 12.14 -14.40 -2.97
CA LEU A 225 11.49 -13.14 -3.36
C LEU A 225 12.50 -12.14 -3.93
N LEU A 226 13.66 -11.99 -3.28
CA LEU A 226 14.65 -10.96 -3.63
C LEU A 226 15.58 -11.36 -4.78
N THR A 227 15.82 -12.65 -4.98
CA THR A 227 16.83 -13.15 -5.94
C THR A 227 16.25 -14.01 -7.06
N GLY A 228 14.94 -14.30 -7.03
CA GLY A 228 14.26 -15.02 -8.10
C GLY A 228 14.45 -14.33 -9.46
N ASN A 229 14.75 -15.13 -10.49
CA ASN A 229 15.05 -14.62 -11.83
C ASN A 229 13.86 -14.79 -12.79
N THR A 230 12.78 -15.41 -12.32
CA THR A 230 11.54 -15.63 -13.08
C THR A 230 10.34 -15.07 -12.35
N TYR A 231 9.29 -14.75 -13.11
CA TYR A 231 8.02 -14.31 -12.52
C TYR A 231 7.45 -15.37 -11.59
N GLU A 232 7.52 -16.64 -11.97
CA GLU A 232 6.96 -17.76 -11.22
C GLU A 232 7.62 -17.96 -9.86
N GLU A 233 8.96 -17.86 -9.79
CA GLU A 233 9.71 -17.95 -8.52
C GLU A 233 9.31 -16.83 -7.54
N VAL A 234 9.23 -15.58 -8.04
CA VAL A 234 8.86 -14.42 -7.22
C VAL A 234 7.38 -14.50 -6.83
N TYR A 235 6.51 -14.97 -7.73
CA TYR A 235 5.07 -15.12 -7.45
C TYR A 235 4.82 -16.15 -6.37
N GLU A 236 5.49 -17.31 -6.45
CA GLU A 236 5.38 -18.35 -5.44
C GLU A 236 5.80 -17.82 -4.06
N ALA A 237 6.95 -17.16 -3.96
CA ALA A 237 7.42 -16.57 -2.72
C ALA A 237 6.44 -15.51 -2.17
N ALA A 238 6.02 -14.55 -3.00
CA ALA A 238 5.07 -13.51 -2.61
C ALA A 238 3.71 -14.07 -2.17
N SER A 239 3.23 -15.11 -2.85
CA SER A 239 1.99 -15.84 -2.54
C SER A 239 2.08 -16.51 -1.17
N GLU A 240 3.13 -17.29 -0.93
CA GLU A 240 3.29 -18.01 0.33
C GLU A 240 3.50 -17.06 1.51
N MET A 241 4.25 -15.97 1.30
CA MET A 241 4.39 -14.88 2.28
C MET A 241 3.04 -14.26 2.64
N GLN A 242 2.20 -13.92 1.66
CA GLN A 242 0.85 -13.40 1.90
C GLN A 242 -0.05 -14.39 2.68
N LYS A 243 -0.01 -15.68 2.34
CA LYS A 243 -0.79 -16.72 3.06
C LYS A 243 -0.35 -16.86 4.52
N ILE A 244 0.95 -16.77 4.80
CA ILE A 244 1.48 -16.79 6.18
C ILE A 244 0.99 -15.57 6.95
N LEU A 245 1.03 -14.38 6.35
CA LEU A 245 0.55 -13.15 6.98
C LEU A 245 -0.96 -13.19 7.20
N HIS A 246 -1.74 -13.68 6.23
CA HIS A 246 -3.19 -13.85 6.35
C HIS A 246 -3.55 -14.77 7.53
N TYR A 247 -2.84 -15.88 7.71
CA TYR A 247 -3.06 -16.76 8.86
C TYR A 247 -2.60 -16.13 10.19
N ASN A 248 -1.45 -15.43 10.19
CA ASN A 248 -0.86 -14.92 11.43
C ASN A 248 -1.47 -13.59 11.89
N VAL A 249 -2.08 -12.83 10.99
CA VAL A 249 -2.74 -11.54 11.23
C VAL A 249 -1.85 -10.55 11.98
N PRO A 250 -0.68 -10.15 11.45
CA PRO A 250 0.01 -8.96 11.96
C PRO A 250 -0.76 -7.68 11.62
N ASN A 251 -1.47 -7.70 10.49
CA ASN A 251 -2.30 -6.61 10.01
C ASN A 251 -3.76 -7.06 9.85
N ILE A 252 -4.69 -6.18 10.22
CA ILE A 252 -6.10 -6.27 9.85
C ILE A 252 -6.37 -5.17 8.83
N ILE A 253 -6.50 -5.55 7.56
CA ILE A 253 -6.89 -4.62 6.50
C ILE A 253 -8.36 -4.23 6.73
N ALA A 254 -8.63 -2.97 7.05
CA ALA A 254 -9.96 -2.51 7.41
C ALA A 254 -10.85 -2.31 6.18
N TYR A 255 -10.27 -1.81 5.08
CA TYR A 255 -10.95 -1.57 3.81
C TYR A 255 -9.92 -1.27 2.70
N GLU A 256 -10.22 -1.62 1.46
CA GLU A 256 -9.59 -1.03 0.28
C GLU A 256 -10.58 -0.06 -0.35
N ASN A 257 -10.29 1.24 -0.31
CA ASN A 257 -11.22 2.27 -0.77
C ASN A 257 -11.17 2.44 -2.29
N THR A 258 -12.32 2.77 -2.88
CA THR A 258 -12.42 3.11 -4.30
C THR A 258 -12.19 4.60 -4.49
N TYR A 259 -11.23 4.95 -5.35
CA TYR A 259 -11.07 6.31 -5.84
C TYR A 259 -12.07 6.62 -6.95
N MET A 260 -12.52 7.88 -6.96
CA MET A 260 -13.49 8.43 -7.90
C MET A 260 -12.92 9.70 -8.53
N GLU A 261 -12.62 9.63 -9.84
CA GLU A 261 -11.99 10.70 -10.60
C GLU A 261 -12.94 11.26 -11.65
N LEU A 262 -13.20 12.57 -11.56
CA LEU A 262 -14.10 13.29 -12.46
C LEU A 262 -13.36 13.72 -13.72
N TYR A 263 -13.95 13.46 -14.88
CA TYR A 263 -13.36 13.88 -16.14
C TYR A 263 -14.39 14.34 -17.17
N ARG A 264 -13.93 15.15 -18.13
CA ARG A 264 -14.73 15.68 -19.25
C ARG A 264 -14.82 14.66 -20.37
N ASN A 265 -15.99 14.07 -20.55
CA ASN A 265 -16.24 13.09 -21.60
C ASN A 265 -16.71 13.70 -22.94
N ASP A 266 -17.05 14.99 -22.96
CA ASP A 266 -17.64 15.70 -24.11
C ASP A 266 -16.63 16.54 -24.90
N ARG A 267 -15.40 16.68 -24.39
CA ARG A 267 -14.34 17.47 -25.00
C ARG A 267 -13.10 16.66 -25.31
N PHE A 268 -12.80 15.66 -24.48
CA PHE A 268 -11.54 14.93 -24.54
C PHE A 268 -11.76 13.41 -24.51
N THR A 269 -10.82 12.69 -25.10
CA THR A 269 -10.64 11.24 -25.00
C THR A 269 -9.16 10.94 -24.81
N GLY A 270 -8.79 9.66 -24.69
CA GLY A 270 -7.41 9.24 -24.43
C GLY A 270 -7.04 9.22 -22.95
N TYR A 271 -8.04 9.09 -22.06
CA TYR A 271 -7.81 8.79 -20.65
C TYR A 271 -7.25 7.37 -20.52
N VAL A 272 -6.04 7.25 -19.96
CA VAL A 272 -5.36 5.98 -19.74
C VAL A 272 -5.11 5.85 -18.25
N PRO A 273 -5.89 4.99 -17.56
CA PRO A 273 -5.70 4.79 -16.13
C PRO A 273 -4.40 4.01 -15.87
N ASP A 274 -3.63 4.46 -14.90
CA ASP A 274 -2.50 3.71 -14.36
C ASP A 274 -2.70 3.25 -12.90
N LEU A 275 -1.81 2.37 -12.44
CA LEU A 275 -1.87 1.75 -11.11
C LEU A 275 -1.72 2.77 -9.95
N ILE A 276 -1.02 3.89 -10.19
CA ILE A 276 -0.59 4.81 -9.12
C ILE A 276 -1.54 6.00 -9.00
N ARG A 277 -1.90 6.59 -10.14
CA ARG A 277 -2.63 7.86 -10.28
C ARG A 277 -3.87 7.75 -11.16
N HIS A 278 -4.21 6.55 -11.65
CA HIS A 278 -5.38 6.31 -12.46
C HIS A 278 -5.44 7.27 -13.66
N ILE A 279 -6.55 7.98 -13.88
CA ILE A 279 -6.68 8.88 -15.05
C ILE A 279 -6.06 10.26 -14.82
N SER A 280 -5.44 10.49 -13.66
CA SER A 280 -4.68 11.72 -13.37
C SER A 280 -3.18 11.59 -13.64
N GLY A 281 -2.67 10.40 -13.94
CA GLY A 281 -1.25 10.16 -14.15
C GLY A 281 -0.71 10.44 -15.55
N LEU A 282 0.61 10.26 -15.67
CA LEU A 282 1.44 10.45 -16.86
C LEU A 282 0.80 9.93 -18.14
N TRP A 283 0.24 8.72 -18.11
CA TRP A 283 -0.28 8.07 -19.32
C TRP A 283 -1.47 8.80 -19.92
N THR A 284 -2.33 9.38 -19.08
CA THR A 284 -3.40 10.24 -19.55
C THR A 284 -2.82 11.53 -20.13
N MET A 285 -1.83 12.16 -19.49
CA MET A 285 -1.23 13.39 -20.01
C MET A 285 -0.55 13.21 -21.37
N ARG A 286 0.02 12.03 -21.65
CA ARG A 286 0.60 11.69 -22.97
C ARG A 286 -0.43 11.34 -24.05
N LYS A 287 -1.65 10.95 -23.67
CA LYS A 287 -2.66 10.43 -24.61
C LYS A 287 -3.91 11.30 -24.75
N ILE A 288 -4.17 12.20 -23.82
CA ILE A 288 -5.38 13.03 -23.84
C ILE A 288 -5.39 13.97 -25.04
N HIS A 289 -6.51 13.99 -25.75
CA HIS A 289 -6.70 14.85 -26.92
C HIS A 289 -8.19 15.14 -27.15
N HIS A 290 -8.49 16.14 -27.98
CA HIS A 290 -9.86 16.47 -28.33
C HIS A 290 -10.60 15.30 -29.00
N LEU A 291 -11.90 15.13 -28.71
CA LEU A 291 -12.73 14.07 -29.32
C LEU A 291 -12.69 14.04 -30.85
N ASN A 292 -12.58 15.21 -31.47
CA ASN A 292 -12.53 15.37 -32.93
C ASN A 292 -11.11 15.24 -33.51
N GLY A 293 -10.10 14.95 -32.68
CA GLY A 293 -8.69 14.86 -33.08
C GLY A 293 -8.00 16.20 -33.37
N SER A 294 -8.62 17.36 -33.08
CA SER A 294 -7.98 18.65 -33.28
C SER A 294 -6.78 18.84 -32.35
N MET A 295 -5.69 19.36 -32.88
CA MET A 295 -4.49 19.70 -32.11
C MET A 295 -4.68 20.98 -31.28
N GLY A 296 -3.97 21.05 -30.15
CA GLY A 296 -3.99 22.20 -29.23
C GLY A 296 -5.11 22.11 -28.18
N GLY A 297 -5.41 23.26 -27.56
CA GLY A 297 -6.43 23.37 -26.51
C GLY A 297 -5.83 23.45 -25.08
N THR A 298 -6.70 23.31 -24.09
CA THR A 298 -6.32 23.33 -22.66
C THR A 298 -7.18 22.33 -21.90
N VAL A 299 -6.52 21.41 -21.20
CA VAL A 299 -7.13 20.53 -20.21
C VAL A 299 -6.77 21.07 -18.83
N ALA A 300 -7.77 21.25 -17.97
CA ALA A 300 -7.52 21.56 -16.57
C ALA A 300 -7.38 20.24 -15.79
N VAL A 301 -6.27 20.08 -15.09
CA VAL A 301 -6.00 18.95 -14.18
C VAL A 301 -5.94 19.51 -12.77
N SER A 302 -6.69 18.92 -11.86
CA SER A 302 -6.74 19.37 -10.46
C SER A 302 -5.59 18.79 -9.66
N LEU A 303 -5.03 19.58 -8.75
CA LEU A 303 -4.11 19.16 -7.71
C LEU A 303 -4.78 19.35 -6.35
N ALA A 304 -4.60 18.41 -5.42
CA ALA A 304 -5.27 18.48 -4.12
C ALA A 304 -4.64 19.53 -3.20
N LYS A 305 -3.34 19.81 -3.39
CA LYS A 305 -2.59 20.85 -2.70
C LYS A 305 -1.54 21.44 -3.65
N ASP A 306 -1.02 22.60 -3.25
CA ASP A 306 0.08 23.24 -3.96
C ASP A 306 1.36 22.39 -3.86
N PRO A 307 2.12 22.24 -4.96
CA PRO A 307 3.41 21.55 -4.96
C PRO A 307 4.43 22.38 -4.14
N PRO A 308 5.02 21.83 -3.07
CA PRO A 308 5.95 22.56 -2.21
C PRO A 308 7.30 22.83 -2.87
N SER A 309 7.67 22.04 -3.88
CA SER A 309 8.94 22.14 -4.60
C SER A 309 8.79 21.65 -6.05
N PHE A 310 9.57 22.25 -6.95
CA PHE A 310 9.80 21.75 -8.32
C PHE A 310 11.24 21.25 -8.51
N ASN A 311 12.00 21.11 -7.42
CA ASN A 311 13.32 20.54 -7.49
C ASN A 311 13.19 19.01 -7.48
N VAL A 312 13.57 18.37 -8.59
CA VAL A 312 13.52 16.90 -8.76
C VAL A 312 14.32 16.12 -7.70
N LEU A 313 15.27 16.76 -7.03
CA LEU A 313 16.09 16.16 -5.97
C LEU A 313 15.53 16.34 -4.56
N LEU A 314 14.59 17.28 -4.37
CA LEU A 314 14.03 17.63 -3.05
C LEU A 314 12.51 17.43 -2.97
N ALA A 315 11.87 17.10 -4.09
CA ALA A 315 10.44 16.92 -4.14
C ALA A 315 10.06 15.58 -3.51
N GLU A 316 9.36 15.63 -2.40
CA GLU A 316 8.87 14.45 -1.66
C GLU A 316 7.33 14.37 -1.67
N SER A 317 6.66 15.23 -2.44
CA SER A 317 5.21 15.29 -2.47
C SER A 317 4.63 14.78 -3.79
N HIS A 318 3.53 14.03 -3.69
CA HIS A 318 2.77 13.56 -4.84
C HIS A 318 2.34 14.66 -5.81
N TYR A 319 2.07 15.87 -5.30
CA TYR A 319 1.64 17.01 -6.12
C TYR A 319 2.79 17.58 -6.95
N SER A 320 4.02 17.52 -6.42
CA SER A 320 5.22 17.88 -7.16
C SER A 320 5.52 16.83 -8.24
N GLU A 321 5.44 15.55 -7.89
CA GLU A 321 5.73 14.45 -8.82
C GLU A 321 4.83 14.45 -10.05
N LEU A 322 3.52 14.72 -9.89
CA LEU A 322 2.56 14.88 -10.99
C LEU A 322 3.00 15.90 -12.06
N ILE A 323 3.80 16.88 -11.67
CA ILE A 323 4.33 17.89 -12.59
C ILE A 323 5.72 17.47 -13.09
N LEU A 324 6.56 16.95 -12.19
CA LEU A 324 7.94 16.59 -12.52
C LEU A 324 8.04 15.44 -13.52
N GLU A 325 7.13 14.47 -13.47
CA GLU A 325 7.09 13.36 -14.44
C GLU A 325 6.75 13.80 -15.86
N GLU A 326 6.10 14.95 -16.02
CA GLU A 326 5.84 15.53 -17.33
C GLU A 326 7.08 16.21 -17.92
N LEU A 327 8.02 16.62 -17.06
CA LEU A 327 9.20 17.42 -17.38
C LEU A 327 10.47 16.58 -17.55
N TYR A 328 10.60 15.47 -16.82
CA TYR A 328 11.81 14.66 -16.78
C TYR A 328 11.55 13.23 -17.28
N SER A 329 12.40 12.78 -18.21
CA SER A 329 12.44 11.39 -18.69
C SER A 329 13.38 10.54 -17.85
N SER A 330 13.16 9.23 -17.85
CA SER A 330 13.99 8.23 -17.17
C SER A 330 14.45 7.15 -18.16
N LEU A 331 15.30 6.21 -17.72
CA LEU A 331 15.65 5.06 -18.56
C LEU A 331 14.42 4.16 -18.79
N TYR A 332 13.72 3.86 -17.70
CA TYR A 332 12.48 3.10 -17.66
C TYR A 332 11.44 3.85 -16.82
N GLN A 333 10.17 3.72 -17.19
CA GLN A 333 9.02 4.28 -16.45
C GLN A 333 8.04 3.17 -16.08
N ALA A 334 7.19 3.41 -15.09
CA ALA A 334 6.07 2.53 -14.79
C ALA A 334 5.01 2.69 -15.89
N GLY A 335 4.69 1.59 -16.58
CA GLY A 335 3.58 1.53 -17.51
C GLY A 335 2.22 1.60 -16.79
N PRO A 336 1.10 1.64 -17.52
CA PRO A 336 -0.24 1.73 -16.91
C PRO A 336 -0.53 0.61 -15.89
N ASN A 337 0.00 -0.59 -16.10
CA ASN A 337 -0.13 -1.73 -15.18
C ASN A 337 0.95 -1.77 -14.08
N GLY A 338 1.78 -0.73 -13.97
CA GLY A 338 2.92 -0.66 -13.06
C GLY A 338 4.14 -1.50 -13.47
N ALA A 339 4.10 -2.21 -14.60
CA ALA A 339 5.26 -2.92 -15.14
C ALA A 339 6.26 -1.94 -15.75
N PRO A 340 7.58 -2.20 -15.68
CA PRO A 340 8.58 -1.32 -16.27
C PRO A 340 8.43 -1.31 -17.79
N ILE A 341 8.45 -0.13 -18.38
CA ILE A 341 8.48 0.10 -19.82
C ILE A 341 9.65 1.02 -20.17
N GLN A 342 10.12 0.92 -21.40
CA GLN A 342 11.20 1.73 -21.93
C GLN A 342 10.77 3.19 -22.15
N ASP A 343 11.58 4.14 -21.67
CA ASP A 343 11.49 5.56 -22.02
C ASP A 343 12.73 6.00 -22.82
N LEU A 344 13.83 6.38 -22.16
CA LEU A 344 15.09 6.68 -22.85
C LEU A 344 15.89 5.43 -23.22
N ALA A 345 15.65 4.31 -22.53
CA ALA A 345 16.27 3.03 -22.87
C ALA A 345 15.60 2.41 -24.10
N THR A 346 16.37 1.62 -24.84
CA THR A 346 15.91 0.82 -26.00
C THR A 346 16.19 -0.67 -25.81
N SER A 347 17.04 -1.02 -24.84
CA SER A 347 17.35 -2.39 -24.43
C SER A 347 17.70 -2.44 -22.95
N LEU A 348 17.58 -3.62 -22.34
CA LEU A 348 18.21 -3.97 -21.06
C LEU A 348 18.73 -5.39 -21.19
N LEU A 349 20.04 -5.55 -21.04
CA LEU A 349 20.70 -6.83 -20.92
C LEU A 349 21.14 -7.00 -19.47
N MET A 350 20.68 -8.09 -18.84
CA MET A 350 21.06 -8.50 -17.50
C MET A 350 21.96 -9.72 -17.61
N GLU A 351 23.13 -9.66 -16.99
CA GLU A 351 24.11 -10.75 -16.99
C GLU A 351 24.63 -10.98 -15.58
N THR A 352 24.66 -12.23 -15.16
CA THR A 352 25.37 -12.67 -13.95
C THR A 352 26.72 -13.30 -14.32
N HIS A 353 27.52 -13.70 -13.33
CA HIS A 353 28.75 -14.45 -13.58
C HIS A 353 28.49 -15.79 -14.30
N ASP A 354 27.32 -16.40 -14.07
CA ASP A 354 26.94 -17.67 -14.69
C ASP A 354 26.65 -17.51 -16.18
N ASP A 355 26.10 -16.36 -16.58
CA ASP A 355 25.85 -16.01 -17.98
C ASP A 355 27.12 -15.49 -18.68
N ASN A 356 27.91 -14.68 -17.97
CA ASN A 356 29.10 -14.01 -18.47
C ASN A 356 30.21 -13.95 -17.40
N PRO A 357 31.29 -14.74 -17.55
CA PRO A 357 32.39 -14.80 -16.57
C PRO A 357 33.13 -13.47 -16.33
N GLU A 358 32.94 -12.45 -17.18
CA GLU A 358 33.48 -11.10 -16.95
C GLU A 358 32.70 -10.31 -15.89
N VAL A 359 31.48 -10.73 -15.57
CA VAL A 359 30.72 -10.21 -14.44
C VAL A 359 31.33 -10.79 -13.16
N ILE A 360 31.55 -9.96 -12.14
CA ILE A 360 32.14 -10.42 -10.88
C ILE A 360 31.17 -11.40 -10.21
N SER A 361 31.68 -12.51 -9.66
CA SER A 361 30.85 -13.47 -8.92
C SER A 361 30.05 -12.77 -7.80
N GLY A 362 28.77 -13.11 -7.70
CA GLY A 362 27.83 -12.45 -6.78
C GLY A 362 27.36 -11.05 -7.22
N HIS A 363 27.66 -10.62 -8.44
CA HIS A 363 27.18 -9.36 -9.01
C HIS A 363 26.33 -9.60 -10.25
N THR A 364 25.48 -8.62 -10.56
CA THR A 364 24.72 -8.53 -11.80
C THR A 364 25.19 -7.30 -12.57
N ARG A 365 25.46 -7.46 -13.87
CA ARG A 365 25.75 -6.36 -14.79
C ARG A 365 24.48 -6.02 -15.56
N PHE A 366 24.15 -4.73 -15.60
CA PHE A 366 23.09 -4.18 -16.43
C PHE A 366 23.71 -3.38 -17.56
N THR A 367 23.39 -3.73 -18.81
CA THR A 367 23.80 -2.99 -20.01
C THR A 367 22.55 -2.41 -20.67
N ILE A 368 22.53 -1.09 -20.88
CA ILE A 368 21.37 -0.35 -21.38
C ILE A 368 21.78 0.45 -22.61
N ASP A 369 21.09 0.24 -23.74
CA ASP A 369 21.22 1.10 -24.91
C ASP A 369 20.25 2.26 -24.83
N LEU A 370 20.74 3.48 -25.12
CA LEU A 370 19.93 4.69 -25.12
C LEU A 370 19.41 5.03 -26.51
N ILE A 371 18.24 5.66 -26.55
CA ILE A 371 17.70 6.28 -27.76
C ILE A 371 18.69 7.34 -28.30
N ARG A 372 18.90 7.36 -29.63
CA ARG A 372 19.99 8.14 -30.26
C ARG A 372 19.61 9.56 -30.67
N ASN A 373 18.35 9.93 -30.56
CA ASN A 373 17.83 11.24 -30.95
C ASN A 373 17.31 12.07 -29.76
N ALA A 374 17.58 11.66 -28.52
CA ALA A 374 17.26 12.46 -27.34
C ALA A 374 18.23 13.64 -27.21
N THR A 375 17.68 14.80 -26.87
CA THR A 375 18.44 16.02 -26.60
C THR A 375 17.93 16.68 -25.33
N TRP A 376 18.83 17.31 -24.59
CA TRP A 376 18.48 18.26 -23.54
C TRP A 376 17.75 19.47 -24.12
N THR A 377 17.10 20.26 -23.26
CA THR A 377 16.33 21.45 -23.67
C THR A 377 17.18 22.55 -24.31
N ASP A 378 18.51 22.51 -24.12
CA ASP A 378 19.47 23.39 -24.77
C ASP A 378 19.96 22.88 -26.13
N GLY A 379 19.49 21.70 -26.56
CA GLY A 379 19.83 21.05 -27.83
C GLY A 379 21.05 20.13 -27.77
N MET A 380 21.74 20.01 -26.63
CA MET A 380 22.84 19.06 -26.48
C MET A 380 22.32 17.62 -26.53
N ALA A 381 23.03 16.74 -27.23
CA ALA A 381 22.65 15.33 -27.32
C ALA A 381 22.81 14.64 -25.96
N LEU A 382 21.84 13.81 -25.58
CA LEU A 382 21.94 12.96 -24.40
C LEU A 382 22.92 11.81 -24.66
N THR A 383 23.79 11.53 -23.71
CA THR A 383 24.81 10.48 -23.77
C THR A 383 24.78 9.56 -22.55
N ALA A 384 25.51 8.44 -22.62
CA ALA A 384 25.67 7.56 -21.46
C ALA A 384 26.42 8.25 -20.31
N ASP A 385 27.32 9.19 -20.61
CA ASP A 385 28.06 9.94 -19.58
C ASP A 385 27.11 10.79 -18.72
N ASP A 386 26.03 11.32 -19.31
CA ASP A 386 25.00 12.06 -18.57
C ASP A 386 24.25 11.15 -17.60
N VAL A 387 23.88 9.94 -18.04
CA VAL A 387 23.21 8.94 -17.21
C VAL A 387 24.11 8.50 -16.06
N VAL A 388 25.39 8.22 -16.36
CA VAL A 388 26.40 7.88 -15.35
C VAL A 388 26.59 9.01 -14.36
N PHE A 389 26.70 10.25 -14.84
CA PHE A 389 26.79 11.44 -14.00
C PHE A 389 25.59 11.53 -13.04
N THR A 390 24.37 11.36 -13.53
CA THR A 390 23.16 11.40 -12.70
C THR A 390 23.18 10.32 -11.61
N ILE A 391 23.50 9.06 -11.96
CA ILE A 391 23.55 7.97 -10.98
C ILE A 391 24.61 8.23 -9.92
N ILE A 392 25.82 8.64 -10.32
CA ILE A 392 26.92 8.96 -9.40
C ILE A 392 26.58 10.16 -8.52
N TYR A 393 25.85 11.14 -9.05
CA TYR A 393 25.43 12.31 -8.29
C TYR A 393 24.38 11.95 -7.23
N LEU A 394 23.41 11.08 -7.57
CA LEU A 394 22.37 10.64 -6.63
C LEU A 394 22.88 9.71 -5.52
N GLN A 395 24.05 9.09 -5.70
CA GLN A 395 24.68 8.22 -4.69
C GLN A 395 25.52 9.00 -3.65
N GLN A 396 25.77 10.29 -3.89
CA GLN A 396 26.50 11.18 -2.97
C GLN A 396 25.53 11.89 -2.04
#